data_AF-A0A7K5FFM1-F1
#
_entry.id   AF-A0A7K5FFM1-F1
#
_cell.length_a   1.000
_cell.length_b   1.000
_cell.length_c   1.000
_cell.angle_alpha   90.00
_cell.angle_beta   90.00
_cell.angle_gamma   90.00
#
_symmetry.space_group_name_H-M   'P 1'
#
loop_
_entity.id
_entity.type
_entity.pdbx_description
1 polymer ?
#
loop_
_entity_poly.entity_id
_entity_poly.type
_entity_poly.pdbx_seq_one_letter_code
_entity_poly.pdbx_strand_id
1 'polypeptide(L)'
;RMYEGVPVLLSLLHSDHIKLLWSIVWILVQVCEDPETSVEIRIWGGIKQLLHILQGDRNLVSDSSSAGSLSSANAAGRIQYFHLSSDLSPDEMQENTFSLQAACCAAITELVLNETNSYQVVQVNAVRFLLLTCSLFRHSPTLTGVNSYSTILSALRFLFSMERNRHIFKRLFPTDLFEIFIDIGHYVRDITAYEELVSKLNLLKENEFKRIAESIESMNQNKAPTKHIGNYAILEHLGRGAFGNVYKV
;
A
#
# COMPACT_ATOMS: atom_id res chain seq x y z
N ARG A 1 -8.12 21.24 -24.37
CA ARG A 1 -6.83 20.56 -24.63
C ARG A 1 -6.68 19.53 -23.53
N MET A 2 -6.61 18.24 -23.84
CA MET A 2 -6.18 17.26 -22.84
C MET A 2 -4.66 17.42 -22.73
N TYR A 3 -4.18 17.81 -21.56
CA TYR A 3 -2.76 17.93 -21.30
C TYR A 3 -2.23 16.53 -20.96
N GLU A 4 -1.17 16.06 -21.64
CA GLU A 4 -0.59 14.72 -21.43
C GLU A 4 0.15 14.56 -20.08
N GLY A 5 -0.21 15.36 -19.06
CA GLY A 5 0.45 15.36 -17.76
C GLY A 5 0.30 14.04 -17.02
N VAL A 6 -0.91 13.48 -16.97
CA VAL A 6 -1.17 12.22 -16.25
C VAL A 6 -0.42 11.04 -16.87
N PRO A 7 -0.48 10.78 -18.19
CA PRO A 7 0.31 9.71 -18.81
C PRO A 7 1.81 9.84 -18.55
N VAL A 8 2.35 11.07 -18.61
CA VAL A 8 3.77 11.33 -18.35
C VAL A 8 4.11 11.01 -16.89
N LEU A 9 3.34 11.51 -15.93
CA LEU A 9 3.54 11.21 -14.50
C LEU A 9 3.48 9.71 -14.21
N LEU A 10 2.50 9.00 -14.78
CA LEU A 10 2.37 7.56 -14.59
C LEU A 10 3.51 6.79 -15.25
N SER A 11 4.02 7.23 -16.40
CA SER A 11 5.19 6.58 -17.01
C SER A 11 6.42 6.64 -16.09
N LEU A 12 6.58 7.73 -15.34
CA LEU A 12 7.69 7.92 -14.40
C LEU A 12 7.58 7.06 -13.12
N LEU A 13 6.40 6.48 -12.82
CA LEU A 13 6.24 5.52 -11.71
C LEU A 13 7.04 4.22 -11.90
N HIS A 14 7.56 3.99 -13.11
CA HIS A 14 8.45 2.86 -13.40
C HIS A 14 9.91 3.14 -13.05
N SER A 15 10.26 4.35 -12.59
CA SER A 15 11.61 4.63 -12.08
C SER A 15 11.94 3.74 -10.89
N ASP A 16 13.23 3.46 -10.68
CA ASP A 16 13.72 2.78 -9.48
C ASP A 16 14.16 3.79 -8.40
N HIS A 17 14.17 5.09 -8.71
CA HIS A 17 14.66 6.12 -7.78
C HIS A 17 13.61 6.50 -6.73
N ILE A 18 13.86 6.14 -5.46
CA ILE A 18 12.87 6.24 -4.39
C ILE A 18 12.35 7.66 -4.14
N LYS A 19 13.24 8.67 -4.13
CA LYS A 19 12.86 10.07 -3.90
C LYS A 19 12.05 10.64 -5.08
N LEU A 20 12.35 10.19 -6.30
CA LEU A 20 11.61 10.59 -7.48
C LEU A 20 10.20 10.00 -7.45
N LEU A 21 10.09 8.70 -7.16
CA LEU A 21 8.79 8.04 -6.97
C LEU A 21 7.97 8.73 -5.89
N TRP A 22 8.57 9.04 -4.73
CA TRP A 22 7.89 9.73 -3.64
C TRP A 22 7.33 11.08 -4.10
N SER A 23 8.11 11.85 -4.85
CA SER A 23 7.71 13.17 -5.38
C SER A 23 6.57 13.04 -6.39
N ILE A 24 6.65 12.08 -7.31
CA ILE A 24 5.60 11.82 -8.31
C ILE A 24 4.31 11.38 -7.63
N VAL A 25 4.39 10.48 -6.67
CA VAL A 25 3.21 10.01 -5.94
C VAL A 25 2.56 11.16 -5.18
N TRP A 26 3.33 12.06 -4.56
CA TRP A 26 2.76 13.26 -3.93
C TRP A 26 2.08 14.21 -4.92
N ILE A 27 2.64 14.39 -6.12
CA ILE A 27 1.95 15.12 -7.19
C ILE A 27 0.62 14.43 -7.51
N LEU A 28 0.62 13.10 -7.64
CA LEU A 28 -0.59 12.31 -7.85
C LEU A 28 -1.62 12.53 -6.75
N VAL A 29 -1.23 12.53 -5.46
CA VAL A 29 -2.14 12.83 -4.33
C VAL A 29 -2.87 14.15 -4.57
N GLN A 30 -2.15 15.21 -4.92
CA GLN A 30 -2.74 16.55 -5.10
C GLN A 30 -3.69 16.60 -6.29
N VAL A 31 -3.33 15.97 -7.41
CA VAL A 31 -4.16 16.02 -8.61
C VAL A 31 -5.35 15.05 -8.55
N CYS A 32 -5.33 14.05 -7.66
CA CYS A 32 -6.47 13.14 -7.44
C CYS A 32 -7.70 13.85 -6.84
N GLU A 33 -7.51 15.03 -6.23
CA GLU A 33 -8.63 15.85 -5.74
C GLU A 33 -9.55 16.32 -6.87
N ASP A 34 -8.99 16.50 -8.08
CA ASP A 34 -9.76 16.84 -9.27
C ASP A 34 -10.44 15.58 -9.85
N PRO A 35 -11.78 15.58 -10.02
CA PRO A 35 -12.51 14.39 -10.44
C PRO A 35 -12.19 13.95 -11.88
N GLU A 36 -11.87 14.86 -12.78
CA GLU A 36 -11.49 14.52 -14.16
C GLU A 36 -10.13 13.82 -14.18
N THR A 37 -9.16 14.37 -13.46
CA THR A 37 -7.81 13.83 -13.33
C THR A 37 -7.81 12.48 -12.62
N SER A 38 -8.62 12.31 -11.58
CA SER A 38 -8.83 11.03 -10.88
C SER A 38 -9.35 9.92 -11.82
N VAL A 39 -10.27 10.27 -12.72
CA VAL A 39 -10.76 9.35 -13.77
C VAL A 39 -9.68 9.04 -14.79
N GLU A 40 -8.88 10.02 -15.20
CA GLU A 40 -7.78 9.82 -16.13
C GLU A 40 -6.72 8.87 -15.54
N ILE A 41 -6.31 9.08 -14.29
CA ILE A 41 -5.38 8.20 -13.57
C ILE A 41 -5.90 6.76 -13.55
N ARG A 42 -7.20 6.58 -13.32
CA ARG A 42 -7.85 5.26 -13.35
C ARG A 42 -7.71 4.61 -14.75
N ILE A 43 -8.07 5.34 -15.80
CA ILE A 43 -8.09 4.83 -17.19
C ILE A 43 -6.68 4.40 -17.62
N TRP A 44 -5.66 5.16 -17.26
CA TRP A 44 -4.25 4.85 -17.53
C TRP A 44 -3.65 3.80 -16.56
N GLY A 45 -4.48 3.17 -15.73
CA GLY A 45 -4.05 2.07 -14.87
C GLY A 45 -3.21 2.49 -13.66
N GLY A 46 -3.22 3.77 -13.27
CA GLY A 46 -2.44 4.30 -12.16
C GLY A 46 -2.73 3.60 -10.82
N ILE A 47 -3.98 3.17 -10.59
CA ILE A 47 -4.35 2.40 -9.37
C ILE A 47 -3.52 1.12 -9.24
N LYS A 48 -3.33 0.37 -10.34
CA LYS A 48 -2.53 -0.87 -10.32
C LYS A 48 -1.05 -0.58 -10.07
N GLN A 49 -0.54 0.50 -10.66
CA GLN A 49 0.85 0.92 -10.50
C GLN A 49 1.15 1.34 -9.05
N LEU A 50 0.28 2.13 -8.44
CA LEU A 50 0.39 2.53 -7.03
C LEU A 50 0.35 1.33 -6.09
N LEU A 51 -0.55 0.36 -6.33
CA LEU A 51 -0.61 -0.87 -5.54
C LEU A 51 0.63 -1.75 -5.70
N HIS A 52 1.22 -1.79 -6.90
CA HIS A 52 2.47 -2.51 -7.14
C HIS A 52 3.66 -1.86 -6.40
N ILE A 53 3.72 -0.53 -6.35
CA ILE A 53 4.73 0.17 -5.52
C ILE A 53 4.51 -0.14 -4.04
N LEU A 54 3.25 -0.14 -3.58
CA LEU A 54 2.88 -0.43 -2.20
C LEU A 54 3.29 -1.84 -1.75
N GLN A 55 3.26 -2.83 -2.66
CA GLN A 55 3.69 -4.21 -2.41
C GLN A 55 5.16 -4.32 -1.99
N GLY A 56 6.01 -3.38 -2.43
CA GLY A 56 7.43 -3.37 -2.06
C GLY A 56 8.29 -4.42 -2.79
N ASP A 57 7.79 -5.02 -3.88
CA ASP A 57 8.52 -6.06 -4.65
C ASP A 57 9.68 -5.49 -5.50
N ARG A 58 9.93 -4.17 -5.47
CA ARG A 58 10.95 -3.49 -6.28
C ARG A 58 12.21 -3.18 -5.46
N ASN A 59 13.37 -3.47 -6.03
CA ASN A 59 14.66 -3.02 -5.51
C ASN A 59 14.84 -1.53 -5.84
N LEU A 60 14.50 -0.65 -4.89
CA LEU A 60 14.60 0.79 -5.06
C LEU A 60 16.03 1.29 -4.82
N VAL A 61 16.40 2.32 -5.55
CA VAL A 61 17.73 2.93 -5.62
C VAL A 61 17.64 4.37 -5.11
N SER A 62 18.69 4.83 -4.45
CA SER A 62 18.88 6.23 -4.04
C SER A 62 20.17 6.80 -4.64
N ASP A 63 20.28 8.13 -4.78
CA ASP A 63 21.44 8.83 -5.39
C ASP A 63 22.83 8.38 -4.87
N SER A 64 22.91 7.83 -3.65
CA SER A 64 24.15 7.32 -3.04
C SER A 64 24.53 5.89 -3.44
N SER A 65 23.58 5.09 -3.94
CA SER A 65 23.79 3.67 -4.24
C SER A 65 24.44 3.41 -5.62
N SER A 66 24.55 4.43 -6.48
CA SER A 66 25.10 4.32 -7.83
C SER A 66 26.55 4.80 -8.00
N ALA A 67 27.19 5.32 -6.95
CA ALA A 67 28.54 5.90 -7.05
C ALA A 67 29.68 4.86 -6.98
N GLY A 68 29.39 3.59 -6.72
CA GLY A 68 30.41 2.55 -6.46
C GLY A 68 31.11 1.96 -7.68
N SER A 69 30.86 2.38 -8.92
CA SER A 69 31.43 1.72 -10.10
C SER A 69 31.71 2.62 -11.30
N LEU A 70 32.14 3.87 -11.08
CA LEU A 70 32.76 4.67 -12.13
C LEU A 70 34.28 4.62 -12.01
N SER A 71 34.89 3.51 -12.46
CA SER A 71 36.31 3.49 -12.81
C SER A 71 36.52 4.42 -14.01
N SER A 72 36.81 5.68 -13.73
CA SER A 72 37.31 6.64 -14.71
C SER A 72 38.70 6.19 -15.18
N ALA A 73 38.76 5.61 -16.37
CA ALA A 73 40.01 5.48 -17.11
C ALA A 73 40.45 6.88 -17.54
N ASN A 74 41.27 7.56 -16.72
CA ASN A 74 42.25 8.53 -17.21
C ASN A 74 43.29 8.93 -16.16
N ALA A 75 44.54 8.67 -16.53
CA ALA A 75 45.78 9.40 -16.27
C ALA A 75 46.01 10.11 -14.92
N ALA A 76 46.97 9.56 -14.17
CA ALA A 76 48.01 10.26 -13.40
C ALA A 76 47.59 11.40 -12.45
N GLY A 77 47.63 11.08 -11.14
CA GLY A 77 48.01 12.05 -10.11
C GLY A 77 47.04 12.19 -8.94
N ARG A 78 47.30 11.44 -7.86
CA ARG A 78 46.78 11.66 -6.49
C ARG A 78 45.32 12.08 -6.39
N ILE A 79 44.43 11.10 -6.47
CA ILE A 79 43.10 11.22 -5.87
C ILE A 79 43.30 11.04 -4.36
N GLN A 80 43.31 12.15 -3.61
CA GLN A 80 42.93 12.09 -2.20
C GLN A 80 41.48 11.60 -2.19
N TYR A 81 41.30 10.33 -1.82
CA TYR A 81 39.99 9.79 -1.48
C TYR A 81 39.50 10.55 -0.25
N PHE A 82 38.85 11.70 -0.46
CA PHE A 82 37.96 12.25 0.54
C PHE A 82 36.79 11.28 0.62
N HIS A 83 36.89 10.38 1.60
CA HIS A 83 35.91 9.38 1.96
C HIS A 83 34.69 10.09 2.55
N LEU A 84 33.91 10.78 1.72
CA LEU A 84 32.55 11.21 2.07
C LEU A 84 31.57 10.15 1.57
N SER A 85 31.82 8.89 2.00
CA SER A 85 30.83 7.83 1.95
C SER A 85 29.82 8.10 3.06
N SER A 86 28.85 8.98 2.79
CA SER A 86 27.59 8.92 3.51
C SER A 86 26.79 7.80 2.84
N ASP A 87 27.21 6.55 3.05
CA ASP A 87 26.35 5.40 2.79
C ASP A 87 25.08 5.66 3.61
N LEU A 88 23.92 5.78 2.95
CA LEU A 88 22.66 5.92 3.69
C LEU A 88 22.58 4.71 4.62
N SER A 89 22.30 4.96 5.89
CA SER A 89 22.12 3.84 6.81
C SER A 89 20.95 2.98 6.30
N PRO A 90 20.97 1.66 6.53
CA PRO A 90 19.83 0.80 6.23
C PRO A 90 18.51 1.36 6.84
N ASP A 91 18.63 2.08 7.96
CA ASP A 91 17.51 2.76 8.61
C ASP A 91 16.92 3.90 7.75
N GLU A 92 17.76 4.71 7.07
CA GLU A 92 17.29 5.80 6.21
C GLU A 92 16.62 5.27 4.92
N MET A 93 17.12 4.16 4.36
CA MET A 93 16.47 3.51 3.22
C MET A 93 15.09 2.94 3.61
N GLN A 94 14.99 2.35 4.81
CA GLN A 94 13.74 1.84 5.34
C GLN A 94 12.71 2.96 5.59
N GLU A 95 13.14 4.09 6.14
CA GLU A 95 12.28 5.26 6.36
C GLU A 95 11.77 5.88 5.05
N ASN A 96 12.63 5.97 4.03
CA ASN A 96 12.22 6.43 2.70
C ASN A 96 11.20 5.49 2.05
N THR A 97 11.35 4.18 2.25
CA THR A 97 10.40 3.16 1.76
C THR A 97 9.04 3.30 2.42
N PHE A 98 9.03 3.46 3.75
CA PHE A 98 7.82 3.75 4.51
C PHE A 98 7.16 5.05 4.05
N SER A 99 7.93 6.11 3.81
CA SER A 99 7.42 7.39 3.32
C SER A 99 6.78 7.26 1.93
N LEU A 100 7.36 6.44 1.04
CA LEU A 100 6.78 6.16 -0.28
C LEU A 100 5.48 5.34 -0.17
N GLN A 101 5.46 4.31 0.67
CA GLN A 101 4.26 3.52 0.91
C GLN A 101 3.12 4.37 1.47
N ALA A 102 3.42 5.26 2.42
CA ALA A 102 2.46 6.21 2.96
C ALA A 102 1.88 7.14 1.89
N ALA A 103 2.73 7.69 1.01
CA ALA A 103 2.28 8.52 -0.11
C ALA A 103 1.38 7.73 -1.07
N CYS A 104 1.69 6.46 -1.35
CA CYS A 104 0.83 5.60 -2.16
C CYS A 104 -0.53 5.37 -1.50
N CYS A 105 -0.56 5.14 -0.19
CA CYS A 105 -1.80 5.02 0.56
C CYS A 105 -2.63 6.30 0.51
N ALA A 106 -2.01 7.47 0.65
CA ALA A 106 -2.68 8.77 0.51
C ALA A 106 -3.32 8.93 -0.88
N ALA A 107 -2.58 8.60 -1.95
CA ALA A 107 -3.11 8.68 -3.31
C ALA A 107 -4.29 7.71 -3.52
N ILE A 108 -4.20 6.50 -2.97
CA ILE A 108 -5.31 5.53 -3.00
C ILE A 108 -6.52 6.05 -2.22
N THR A 109 -6.32 6.66 -1.04
CA THR A 109 -7.40 7.27 -0.26
C THR A 109 -8.18 8.29 -1.08
N GLU A 110 -7.46 9.19 -1.76
CA GLU A 110 -8.06 10.20 -2.64
C GLU A 110 -8.80 9.56 -3.83
N LEU A 111 -8.20 8.56 -4.46
CA LEU A 111 -8.83 7.85 -5.58
C LEU A 111 -10.11 7.11 -5.17
N VAL A 112 -10.15 6.51 -3.97
CA VAL A 112 -11.30 5.72 -3.46
C VAL A 112 -12.53 6.59 -3.16
N LEU A 113 -12.38 7.92 -3.04
CA LEU A 113 -13.51 8.84 -2.91
C LEU A 113 -14.47 8.76 -4.11
N ASN A 114 -13.97 8.36 -5.29
CA ASN A 114 -14.79 8.08 -6.46
C ASN A 114 -15.32 6.63 -6.42
N GLU A 115 -16.63 6.45 -6.55
CA GLU A 115 -17.28 5.13 -6.48
C GLU A 115 -16.77 4.13 -7.54
N THR A 116 -16.47 4.59 -8.75
CA THR A 116 -15.96 3.70 -9.81
C THR A 116 -14.51 3.30 -9.54
N ASN A 117 -13.69 4.22 -9.03
CA ASN A 117 -12.32 3.91 -8.62
C ASN A 117 -12.32 2.95 -7.43
N SER A 118 -13.20 3.16 -6.44
CA SER A 118 -13.29 2.30 -5.26
C SER A 118 -13.59 0.85 -5.65
N TYR A 119 -14.45 0.64 -6.65
CA TYR A 119 -14.72 -0.69 -7.21
C TYR A 119 -13.46 -1.33 -7.79
N GLN A 120 -12.68 -0.60 -8.58
CA GLN A 120 -11.43 -1.11 -9.14
C GLN A 120 -10.37 -1.39 -8.07
N VAL A 121 -10.25 -0.52 -7.06
CA VAL A 121 -9.34 -0.71 -5.93
C VAL A 121 -9.65 -2.03 -5.21
N VAL A 122 -10.93 -2.31 -4.92
CA VAL A 122 -11.35 -3.56 -4.28
C VAL A 122 -11.02 -4.79 -5.13
N GLN A 123 -11.19 -4.73 -6.45
CA GLN A 123 -10.88 -5.84 -7.34
C GLN A 123 -9.40 -6.22 -7.39
N VAL A 124 -8.48 -5.30 -7.11
CA VAL A 124 -7.03 -5.52 -7.24
C VAL A 124 -6.41 -5.95 -5.89
N ASN A 125 -7.18 -6.60 -5.00
CA ASN A 125 -6.73 -6.97 -3.65
C ASN A 125 -6.24 -5.81 -2.78
N ALA A 126 -6.62 -4.56 -3.08
CA ALA A 126 -6.07 -3.40 -2.39
C ALA A 126 -6.34 -3.40 -0.88
N VAL A 127 -7.49 -3.91 -0.43
CA VAL A 127 -7.82 -4.02 0.99
C VAL A 127 -6.75 -4.82 1.72
N ARG A 128 -6.28 -5.92 1.14
CA ARG A 128 -5.18 -6.74 1.68
C ARG A 128 -3.88 -5.94 1.73
N PHE A 129 -3.51 -5.27 0.64
CA PHE A 129 -2.27 -4.50 0.60
C PHE A 129 -2.27 -3.36 1.62
N LEU A 130 -3.36 -2.59 1.71
CA LEU A 130 -3.51 -1.52 2.71
C LEU A 130 -3.42 -2.06 4.15
N LEU A 131 -4.05 -3.21 4.44
CA LEU A 131 -3.95 -3.86 5.75
C LEU A 131 -2.54 -4.37 6.05
N LEU A 132 -1.85 -4.94 5.05
CA LEU A 132 -0.47 -5.39 5.18
C LEU A 132 0.44 -4.19 5.45
N THR A 133 0.29 -3.10 4.70
CA THR A 133 1.05 -1.88 4.95
C THR A 133 0.77 -1.31 6.34
N CYS A 134 -0.49 -1.29 6.78
CA CYS A 134 -0.84 -0.94 8.16
C CYS A 134 -0.07 -1.80 9.18
N SER A 135 0.02 -3.11 8.95
CA SER A 135 0.75 -4.03 9.83
C SER A 135 2.25 -3.72 9.91
N LEU A 136 2.88 -3.33 8.79
CA LEU A 136 4.30 -2.98 8.73
C LEU A 136 4.60 -1.70 9.50
N PHE A 137 3.73 -0.70 9.39
CA PHE A 137 3.93 0.58 10.08
C PHE A 137 3.79 0.47 11.61
N ARG A 138 3.16 -0.58 12.15
CA ARG A 138 3.02 -0.79 13.62
C ARG A 138 4.38 -0.78 14.32
N HIS A 139 5.40 -1.24 13.62
CA HIS A 139 6.76 -1.38 14.13
C HIS A 139 7.62 -0.13 13.89
N SER A 140 7.07 0.95 13.30
CA SER A 140 7.80 2.19 13.01
C SER A 140 7.37 3.32 13.95
N PRO A 141 8.22 3.75 14.90
CA PRO A 141 7.89 4.78 15.90
C PRO A 141 8.10 6.23 15.42
N THR A 142 8.48 6.48 14.16
CA THR A 142 8.78 7.86 13.69
C THR A 142 7.50 8.69 13.50
N LEU A 143 7.57 10.01 13.80
CA LEU A 143 6.44 10.95 13.74
C LEU A 143 5.78 11.05 12.33
N THR A 144 6.48 10.67 11.27
CA THR A 144 5.93 10.53 9.91
C THR A 144 4.96 9.35 9.79
N GLY A 145 5.09 8.35 10.68
CA GLY A 145 4.25 7.15 10.74
C GLY A 145 2.82 7.40 11.23
N VAL A 146 2.58 8.35 12.13
CA VAL A 146 1.23 8.58 12.72
C VAL A 146 0.25 9.10 11.66
N ASN A 147 0.64 10.11 10.90
CA ASN A 147 -0.16 10.64 9.79
C ASN A 147 -0.36 9.58 8.69
N SER A 148 0.65 8.73 8.48
CA SER A 148 0.60 7.64 7.51
C SER A 148 -0.38 6.54 7.94
N TYR A 149 -0.37 6.16 9.22
CA TYR A 149 -1.27 5.16 9.81
C TYR A 149 -2.72 5.61 9.71
N SER A 150 -3.00 6.83 10.13
CA SER A 150 -4.32 7.42 10.03
C SER A 150 -4.78 7.52 8.58
N THR A 151 -3.90 7.89 7.63
CA THR A 151 -4.25 7.93 6.20
C THR A 151 -4.65 6.56 5.65
N ILE A 152 -3.96 5.49 6.06
CA ILE A 152 -4.30 4.11 5.68
C ILE A 152 -5.64 3.70 6.29
N LEU A 153 -5.86 4.01 7.56
CA LEU A 153 -7.12 3.72 8.25
C LEU A 153 -8.28 4.50 7.64
N SER A 154 -8.06 5.74 7.17
CA SER A 154 -9.02 6.49 6.36
C SER A 154 -9.35 5.74 5.08
N ALA A 155 -8.36 5.31 4.31
CA ALA A 155 -8.57 4.50 3.09
C ALA A 155 -9.42 3.26 3.38
N LEU A 156 -9.08 2.53 4.45
CA LEU A 156 -9.80 1.35 4.90
C LEU A 156 -11.23 1.68 5.34
N ARG A 157 -11.46 2.85 5.98
CA ARG A 157 -12.79 3.30 6.40
C ARG A 157 -13.68 3.68 5.22
N PHE A 158 -13.11 4.29 4.17
CA PHE A 158 -13.81 4.53 2.91
C PHE A 158 -14.16 3.20 2.23
N LEU A 159 -13.19 2.27 2.13
CA LEU A 159 -13.41 0.94 1.55
C LEU A 159 -14.41 0.10 2.34
N PHE A 160 -14.47 0.24 3.66
CA PHE A 160 -15.47 -0.41 4.51
C PHE A 160 -16.89 0.12 4.25
N SER A 161 -17.02 1.41 3.93
CA SER A 161 -18.32 2.01 3.60
C SER A 161 -18.95 1.33 2.38
N MET A 162 -18.13 0.77 1.49
CA MET A 162 -18.56 -0.07 0.38
C MET A 162 -19.05 -1.44 0.89
N GLU A 163 -20.33 -1.73 0.64
CA GLU A 163 -21.06 -2.85 1.24
C GLU A 163 -20.40 -4.22 1.07
N ARG A 164 -19.76 -4.45 -0.08
CA ARG A 164 -19.08 -5.71 -0.40
C ARG A 164 -17.93 -6.06 0.55
N ASN A 165 -17.30 -5.08 1.20
CA ASN A 165 -16.14 -5.32 2.06
C ASN A 165 -16.50 -5.48 3.54
N ARG A 166 -17.74 -5.19 3.95
CA ARG A 166 -18.10 -5.13 5.38
C ARG A 166 -17.83 -6.43 6.14
N HIS A 167 -18.07 -7.56 5.51
CA HIS A 167 -17.83 -8.89 6.10
C HIS A 167 -16.34 -9.13 6.39
N ILE A 168 -15.45 -8.55 5.58
CA ILE A 168 -14.00 -8.64 5.72
C ILE A 168 -13.57 -7.94 7.02
N PHE A 169 -13.98 -6.68 7.19
CA PHE A 169 -13.62 -5.88 8.36
C PHE A 169 -14.21 -6.43 9.66
N LYS A 170 -15.44 -6.97 9.61
CA LYS A 170 -16.06 -7.66 10.75
C LYS A 170 -15.29 -8.91 11.21
N ARG A 171 -14.61 -9.59 10.29
CA ARG A 171 -13.80 -10.78 10.59
C ARG A 171 -12.37 -10.40 11.03
N LEU A 172 -11.85 -9.28 10.53
CA LEU A 172 -10.48 -8.83 10.80
C LEU A 172 -10.32 -8.20 12.18
N PHE A 173 -11.19 -7.27 12.55
CA PHE A 173 -10.99 -6.49 13.77
C PHE A 173 -11.60 -7.18 15.00
N PRO A 174 -10.89 -7.21 16.14
CA PRO A 174 -11.49 -7.51 17.44
C PRO A 174 -12.69 -6.59 17.71
N THR A 175 -13.68 -7.04 18.47
CA THR A 175 -14.93 -6.30 18.72
C THR A 175 -14.68 -4.86 19.17
N ASP A 176 -13.83 -4.67 20.18
CA ASP A 176 -13.53 -3.35 20.75
C ASP A 176 -12.87 -2.41 19.72
N LEU A 177 -12.05 -2.96 18.83
CA LEU A 177 -11.39 -2.19 17.78
C LEU A 177 -12.36 -1.87 16.63
N PHE A 178 -13.25 -2.82 16.32
CA PHE A 178 -14.27 -2.67 15.31
C PHE A 178 -15.27 -1.57 15.70
N GLU A 179 -15.62 -1.46 16.98
CA GLU A 179 -16.47 -0.39 17.53
C GLU A 179 -15.86 1.00 17.28
N ILE A 180 -14.61 1.22 17.70
CA ILE A 180 -13.89 2.48 17.46
C ILE A 180 -13.80 2.78 15.96
N PHE A 181 -13.56 1.75 15.13
CA PHE A 181 -13.49 1.91 13.69
C PHE A 181 -14.82 2.33 13.04
N ILE A 182 -15.96 1.81 13.52
CA ILE A 182 -17.27 2.22 12.98
C ILE A 182 -17.66 3.63 13.45
N ASP A 183 -17.33 3.97 14.70
CA ASP A 183 -17.71 5.23 15.37
C ASP A 183 -17.08 6.47 14.75
N ILE A 184 -15.92 6.33 14.09
CA ILE A 184 -15.31 7.40 13.28
C ILE A 184 -16.32 7.96 12.25
N GLY A 185 -17.25 7.13 11.77
CA GLY A 185 -18.27 7.55 10.82
C GLY A 185 -17.80 7.51 9.36
N HIS A 186 -18.69 7.92 8.46
CA HIS A 186 -18.48 7.80 7.02
C HIS A 186 -17.77 9.03 6.46
N TYR A 187 -16.80 8.78 5.59
CA TYR A 187 -16.10 9.79 4.79
C TYR A 187 -15.34 10.88 5.58
N VAL A 188 -14.85 10.56 6.78
CA VAL A 188 -14.07 11.51 7.58
C VAL A 188 -12.65 11.65 7.02
N ARG A 189 -12.32 12.87 6.57
CA ARG A 189 -10.99 13.25 6.07
C ARG A 189 -10.04 13.71 7.16
N ASP A 190 -10.58 14.10 8.32
CA ASP A 190 -9.77 14.53 9.46
C ASP A 190 -8.97 13.35 10.02
N ILE A 191 -7.65 13.44 9.90
CA ILE A 191 -6.68 12.43 10.31
C ILE A 191 -6.69 12.24 11.83
N THR A 192 -7.04 13.29 12.59
CA THR A 192 -7.07 13.27 14.06
C THR A 192 -8.17 12.35 14.59
N ALA A 193 -9.26 12.16 13.83
CA ALA A 193 -10.35 11.25 14.19
C ALA A 193 -9.90 9.78 14.28
N TYR A 194 -8.75 9.43 13.70
CA TYR A 194 -8.21 8.09 13.70
C TYR A 194 -7.21 7.83 14.84
N GLU A 195 -6.78 8.85 15.60
CA GLU A 195 -5.72 8.73 16.62
C GLU A 195 -6.03 7.70 17.70
N GLU A 196 -7.28 7.62 18.16
CA GLU A 196 -7.71 6.61 19.14
C GLU A 196 -7.57 5.19 18.59
N LEU A 197 -7.98 5.00 17.33
CA LEU A 197 -7.88 3.72 16.63
C LEU A 197 -6.42 3.31 16.43
N VAL A 198 -5.56 4.25 16.02
CA VAL A 198 -4.10 4.05 15.91
C VAL A 198 -3.53 3.60 17.27
N SER A 199 -3.89 4.31 18.33
CA SER A 199 -3.41 4.03 19.69
C SER A 199 -3.80 2.62 20.15
N LYS A 200 -5.06 2.23 19.93
CA LYS A 200 -5.57 0.88 20.27
C LYS A 200 -4.91 -0.21 19.43
N LEU A 201 -4.71 0.01 18.13
CA LEU A 201 -3.99 -0.91 17.24
C LEU A 201 -2.55 -1.15 17.72
N ASN A 202 -1.85 -0.10 18.14
CA ASN A 202 -0.48 -0.21 18.64
C ASN A 202 -0.41 -0.98 19.97
N LEU A 203 -1.44 -0.84 20.81
CA LEU A 203 -1.55 -1.55 22.10
C LEU A 203 -1.99 -3.01 22.00
N LEU A 204 -2.39 -3.50 20.82
CA LEU A 204 -2.78 -4.90 20.64
C LEU A 204 -1.65 -5.85 21.04
N LYS A 205 -2.01 -6.98 21.64
CA LYS A 205 -1.03 -8.03 21.96
C LYS A 205 -0.57 -8.71 20.68
N GLU A 206 0.67 -9.19 20.68
CA GLU A 206 1.28 -9.84 19.51
C GLU A 206 0.45 -11.04 18.99
N ASN A 207 -0.18 -11.80 19.90
CA ASN A 207 -1.04 -12.92 19.53
C ASN A 207 -2.32 -12.47 18.79
N GLU A 208 -2.90 -11.34 19.19
CA GLU A 208 -4.10 -10.79 18.54
C GLU A 208 -3.73 -10.22 17.17
N PHE A 209 -2.61 -9.49 17.11
CA PHE A 209 -2.06 -8.97 15.87
C PHE A 209 -1.73 -10.10 14.87
N LYS A 210 -1.14 -11.20 15.35
CA LYS A 210 -0.87 -12.38 14.50
C LYS A 210 -2.14 -12.97 13.91
N ARG A 211 -3.25 -13.02 14.66
CA ARG A 211 -4.54 -13.48 14.13
C ARG A 211 -5.08 -12.55 13.03
N ILE A 212 -4.89 -11.23 13.19
CA ILE A 212 -5.24 -10.25 12.15
C ILE A 212 -4.38 -10.51 10.90
N ALA A 213 -3.07 -10.67 11.05
CA ALA A 213 -2.15 -10.95 9.95
C ALA A 213 -2.52 -12.26 9.20
N GLU A 214 -2.79 -13.35 9.92
CA GLU A 214 -3.23 -14.62 9.33
C GLU A 214 -4.57 -14.46 8.59
N SER A 215 -5.48 -13.63 9.11
CA SER A 215 -6.74 -13.32 8.44
C SER A 215 -6.51 -12.51 7.16
N ILE A 216 -5.62 -11.51 7.17
CA ILE A 216 -5.19 -10.76 5.97
C ILE A 216 -4.59 -11.71 4.93
N GLU A 217 -3.80 -12.69 5.37
CA GLU A 217 -3.24 -13.73 4.49
C GLU A 217 -4.30 -14.62 3.85
N SER A 218 -5.30 -15.00 4.63
CA SER A 218 -6.40 -15.82 4.12
C SER A 218 -7.20 -15.12 3.01
N MET A 219 -7.24 -13.78 2.97
CA MET A 219 -8.00 -12.97 2.01
C MET A 219 -7.36 -12.84 0.62
N ASN A 220 -6.12 -13.28 0.43
CA ASN A 220 -5.43 -13.13 -0.85
C ASN A 220 -6.24 -13.80 -1.99
N GLN A 221 -6.80 -13.01 -2.92
CA GLN A 221 -7.55 -13.54 -4.05
C GLN A 221 -6.63 -14.04 -5.17
N ASN A 222 -5.34 -13.68 -5.16
CA ASN A 222 -4.33 -14.08 -6.14
C ASN A 222 -3.52 -15.31 -5.68
N LYS A 223 -4.09 -16.18 -4.84
CA LYS A 223 -3.40 -17.40 -4.41
C LYS A 223 -3.09 -18.28 -5.63
N ALA A 224 -1.86 -18.77 -5.70
CA ALA A 224 -1.53 -19.84 -6.62
C ALA A 224 -2.45 -21.06 -6.36
N PRO A 225 -2.86 -21.79 -7.41
CA PRO A 225 -3.69 -22.97 -7.23
C PRO A 225 -3.03 -23.96 -6.27
N THR A 226 -3.76 -24.40 -5.24
CA THR A 226 -3.27 -25.37 -4.27
C THR A 226 -3.15 -26.76 -4.87
N LYS A 227 -4.03 -27.10 -5.81
CA LYS A 227 -4.02 -28.37 -6.54
C LYS A 227 -4.84 -28.27 -7.82
N HIS A 228 -4.69 -29.24 -8.71
CA HIS A 228 -5.54 -29.36 -9.89
C HIS A 228 -6.41 -30.61 -9.75
N ILE A 229 -7.71 -30.50 -10.06
CA ILE A 229 -8.61 -31.65 -10.20
C ILE A 229 -9.14 -31.64 -11.63
N GLY A 230 -8.66 -32.58 -12.45
CA GLY A 230 -8.88 -32.55 -13.89
C GLY A 230 -8.31 -31.27 -14.51
N ASN A 231 -9.14 -30.53 -15.24
CA ASN A 231 -8.77 -29.26 -15.88
C ASN A 231 -9.02 -28.03 -14.99
N TYR A 232 -9.44 -28.23 -13.74
CA TYR A 232 -9.77 -27.14 -12.83
C TYR A 232 -8.61 -26.88 -11.86
N ALA A 233 -8.16 -25.63 -11.81
CA ALA A 233 -7.18 -25.14 -10.86
C ALA A 233 -7.89 -24.75 -9.55
N ILE A 234 -7.67 -25.51 -8.47
CA ILE A 234 -8.35 -25.28 -7.20
C ILE A 234 -7.60 -24.24 -6.39
N LEU A 235 -8.30 -23.19 -5.98
CA LEU A 235 -7.80 -22.08 -5.18
C LEU A 235 -7.97 -22.34 -3.67
N GLU A 236 -9.16 -22.81 -3.26
CA GLU A 236 -9.50 -22.96 -1.84
C GLU A 236 -10.51 -24.09 -1.61
N HIS A 237 -10.42 -24.79 -0.49
CA HIS A 237 -11.47 -25.71 -0.04
C HIS A 237 -12.46 -24.94 0.83
N LEU A 238 -13.70 -24.79 0.34
CA LEU A 238 -14.74 -24.00 1.01
C LEU A 238 -15.51 -24.80 2.06
N GLY A 239 -15.56 -26.12 1.92
CA GLY A 239 -16.24 -26.98 2.88
C GLY A 239 -16.49 -28.40 2.39
N ARG A 240 -16.94 -29.26 3.30
CA ARG A 240 -17.29 -30.65 3.02
C ARG A 240 -18.73 -30.90 3.46
N GLY A 241 -19.55 -31.44 2.56
CA GLY A 241 -20.92 -31.83 2.82
C GLY A 241 -21.18 -33.29 2.45
N ALA A 242 -22.44 -33.73 2.60
CA ALA A 242 -22.86 -35.11 2.30
C ALA A 242 -22.59 -35.54 0.84
N PHE A 243 -22.48 -34.57 -0.08
CA PHE A 243 -22.26 -34.80 -1.51
C PHE A 243 -20.83 -34.53 -1.98
N GLY A 244 -19.88 -34.34 -1.04
CA GLY A 244 -18.47 -34.16 -1.35
C GLY A 244 -17.88 -32.85 -0.86
N ASN A 245 -16.79 -32.43 -1.50
CA ASN A 245 -16.05 -31.23 -1.15
C ASN A 245 -16.40 -30.09 -2.11
N VAL A 246 -16.65 -28.90 -1.55
CA VAL A 246 -16.84 -27.67 -2.32
C VAL A 246 -15.50 -26.95 -2.40
N TYR A 247 -15.09 -26.61 -3.61
CA TYR A 247 -13.85 -25.91 -3.89
C TYR A 247 -14.13 -24.59 -4.59
N LYS A 248 -13.35 -23.57 -4.26
CA LYS A 248 -13.18 -22.37 -5.08
C LYS A 248 -12.17 -22.73 -6.17
N VAL A 249 -12.56 -22.48 -7.41
CA VAL A 249 -11.81 -22.72 -8.64
C VAL A 249 -11.63 -21.42 -9.39
#